data_AF-A0A8J9RKX4-F1
#
_entry.id   AF-A0A8J9RKX4-F1
#
_cell.length_a   1.000
_cell.length_b   1.000
_cell.length_c   1.000
_cell.angle_alpha   90.00
_cell.angle_beta   90.00
_cell.angle_gamma   90.00
#
_symmetry.space_group_name_H-M   'P 1'
#
loop_
_entity.id
_entity.type
_entity.pdbx_description
1 polymer ?
#
loop_
_entity_poly.entity_id
_entity_poly.type
_entity_poly.pdbx_seq_one_letter_code
_entity_poly.pdbx_strand_id
1 'polypeptide(L)'
;MASNGVVRNGPVQHVQQANGAAKANSQRVSTPRVKNGPDVRPVPSAPLTAVVNDAVRRWFQETHKEALRGDVKQQALLGQMLLEGYGCERDSAAGKEWVDKARRRGYRMAGVYCEL
;
A
#
# COMPACT_ATOMS: atom_id res chain seq x y z
N MET A 1 -56.31 -31.80 -16.88
CA MET A 1 -55.95 -30.60 -17.67
C MET A 1 -55.51 -29.50 -16.72
N ALA A 2 -54.49 -28.71 -17.11
CA ALA A 2 -53.78 -27.66 -16.35
C ALA A 2 -52.82 -28.20 -15.26
N SER A 3 -51.53 -28.44 -15.50
CA SER A 3 -50.39 -27.60 -15.96
C SER A 3 -49.66 -26.85 -14.82
N ASN A 4 -48.47 -27.37 -14.51
CA ASN A 4 -47.25 -26.79 -13.93
C ASN A 4 -47.26 -25.31 -13.49
N GLY A 5 -46.92 -25.08 -12.22
CA GLY A 5 -46.40 -23.81 -11.70
C GLY A 5 -45.00 -24.00 -11.13
N VAL A 6 -43.98 -23.96 -11.99
CA VAL A 6 -42.56 -23.95 -11.61
C VAL A 6 -42.21 -22.61 -10.97
N VAL A 7 -41.80 -22.63 -9.70
CA VAL A 7 -41.27 -21.46 -8.99
C VAL A 7 -39.85 -21.19 -9.53
N ARG A 8 -39.73 -20.22 -10.44
CA ARG A 8 -38.44 -19.72 -10.95
C ARG A 8 -37.96 -18.59 -10.04
N ASN A 9 -36.92 -18.85 -9.24
CA ASN A 9 -36.12 -17.83 -8.57
C ASN A 9 -35.37 -17.00 -9.62
N GLY A 10 -35.87 -15.79 -9.88
CA GLY A 10 -35.18 -14.78 -10.70
C GLY A 10 -34.25 -13.89 -9.85
N PRO A 11 -33.14 -13.39 -10.42
CA PRO A 11 -32.15 -12.60 -9.70
C PRO A 11 -32.67 -11.19 -9.40
N VAL A 12 -32.47 -10.76 -8.15
CA VAL A 12 -32.79 -9.42 -7.67
C VAL A 12 -31.74 -8.45 -8.24
N GLN A 13 -32.10 -7.75 -9.31
CA GLN A 13 -31.33 -6.64 -9.86
C GLN A 13 -31.45 -5.44 -8.93
N HIS A 14 -30.36 -5.08 -8.27
CA HIS A 14 -30.27 -3.82 -7.53
C HIS A 14 -30.02 -2.66 -8.50
N VAL A 15 -30.76 -1.59 -8.25
CA VAL A 15 -31.04 -0.44 -9.11
C VAL A 15 -29.80 0.39 -9.42
N GLN A 16 -29.61 0.59 -10.72
CA GLN A 16 -28.78 1.60 -11.37
C GLN A 16 -29.20 3.02 -10.94
N GLN A 17 -28.30 3.80 -10.35
CA GLN A 17 -28.51 5.26 -10.21
C GLN A 17 -27.80 6.02 -11.32
N ALA A 18 -28.47 7.10 -11.74
CA ALA A 18 -28.36 7.80 -12.99
C ALA A 18 -27.08 8.63 -13.13
N ASN A 19 -26.45 8.54 -14.31
CA ASN A 19 -25.53 9.54 -14.82
C ASN A 19 -26.32 10.68 -15.45
N GLY A 20 -26.22 11.88 -14.87
CA GLY A 20 -26.84 13.12 -15.35
C GLY A 20 -25.84 14.28 -15.33
N ALA A 21 -25.67 14.90 -16.50
CA ALA A 21 -24.68 15.89 -16.89
C ALA A 21 -24.59 17.17 -16.04
N ALA A 22 -23.37 17.72 -15.93
CA ALA A 22 -23.15 19.17 -15.93
C ALA A 22 -21.74 19.50 -16.46
N LYS A 23 -21.68 19.96 -17.72
CA LYS A 23 -20.54 20.71 -18.25
C LYS A 23 -20.52 22.09 -17.59
N ALA A 24 -19.40 22.49 -17.00
CA ALA A 24 -19.12 23.89 -16.68
C ALA A 24 -17.73 24.26 -17.22
N ASN A 25 -17.75 24.76 -18.45
CA ASN A 25 -16.68 25.51 -19.07
C ASN A 25 -16.57 26.86 -18.35
N SER A 26 -15.41 27.19 -17.78
CA SER A 26 -15.13 28.55 -17.32
C SER A 26 -13.69 28.89 -17.68
N GLN A 27 -13.52 29.36 -18.92
CA GLN A 27 -12.35 30.10 -19.34
C GLN A 27 -12.15 31.29 -18.39
N ARG A 28 -10.99 31.37 -17.74
CA ARG A 28 -10.49 32.60 -17.14
C ARG A 28 -9.22 33.02 -17.87
N VAL A 29 -9.31 34.20 -18.48
CA VAL A 29 -8.27 34.91 -19.20
C VAL A 29 -7.05 35.21 -18.32
N SER A 30 -5.89 35.02 -18.96
CA SER A 30 -4.54 35.55 -18.77
C SER A 30 -4.23 36.48 -17.58
N THR A 31 -3.18 36.12 -16.83
CA THR A 31 -2.11 37.07 -16.43
C THR A 31 -0.77 36.32 -16.42
N PRO A 32 0.31 36.82 -17.07
CA PRO A 32 1.65 36.31 -16.86
C PRO A 32 2.23 37.00 -15.62
N ARG A 33 2.56 36.24 -14.58
CA ARG A 33 3.41 36.76 -13.50
C ARG A 33 4.46 35.73 -13.15
N VAL A 34 5.59 35.84 -13.85
CA VAL A 34 6.86 35.25 -13.44
C VAL A 34 7.20 35.87 -12.10
N LYS A 35 7.18 35.06 -11.04
CA LYS A 35 7.74 35.41 -9.74
C LYS A 35 8.78 34.36 -9.43
N ASN A 36 10.02 34.70 -9.74
CA ASN A 36 11.22 34.02 -9.29
C ASN A 36 11.28 34.18 -7.76
N GLY A 37 10.68 33.23 -7.03
CA GLY A 37 10.98 32.95 -5.64
C GLY A 37 12.07 31.87 -5.57
N PRO A 38 12.68 31.60 -4.40
CA PRO A 38 13.54 30.42 -4.25
C PRO A 38 12.76 29.21 -4.76
N ASP A 39 13.43 28.32 -5.48
CA ASP A 39 12.89 27.08 -6.05
C ASP A 39 12.38 26.17 -4.91
N VAL A 40 11.26 26.54 -4.31
CA VAL A 40 10.47 25.72 -3.42
C VAL A 40 9.77 24.76 -4.36
N ARG A 41 10.45 23.65 -4.65
CA ARG A 41 9.86 22.52 -5.35
C ARG A 41 8.49 22.30 -4.74
N PRO A 42 7.39 22.33 -5.53
CA PRO A 42 6.07 22.11 -4.99
C PRO A 42 6.09 20.75 -4.31
N VAL A 43 6.02 20.74 -2.98
CA VAL A 43 5.81 19.51 -2.24
C VAL A 43 4.50 18.94 -2.78
N PRO A 44 4.50 17.72 -3.33
CA PRO A 44 3.28 17.14 -3.83
C PRO A 44 2.27 17.16 -2.69
N SER A 45 1.16 17.87 -2.89
CA SER A 45 0.02 17.94 -1.96
C SER A 45 -0.76 16.62 -2.02
N ALA A 46 -0.03 15.52 -1.92
CA ALA A 46 -0.58 14.18 -1.77
C ALA A 46 -1.15 14.06 -0.35
N PRO A 47 -2.22 13.26 -0.17
CA PRO A 47 -2.69 12.97 1.17
C PRO A 47 -1.57 12.33 1.99
N LEU A 48 -1.52 12.60 3.29
CA LEU A 48 -0.51 12.03 4.20
C LEU A 48 -0.42 10.52 4.06
N THR A 49 -1.55 9.85 3.89
CA THR A 49 -1.63 8.41 3.64
C THR A 49 -0.82 7.97 2.41
N ALA A 50 -0.84 8.74 1.31
CA ALA A 50 -0.08 8.40 0.11
C ALA A 50 1.43 8.56 0.33
N VAL A 51 1.85 9.60 1.05
CA VAL A 51 3.26 9.83 1.39
C VAL A 51 3.77 8.73 2.33
N VAL A 52 2.99 8.37 3.34
CA VAL A 52 3.34 7.27 4.26
C VAL A 52 3.40 5.95 3.50
N ASN A 53 2.42 5.63 2.65
CA ASN A 53 2.44 4.39 1.85
C ASN A 53 3.65 4.30 0.93
N ASP A 54 4.02 5.41 0.28
CA ASP A 54 5.23 5.48 -0.55
C ASP A 54 6.50 5.29 0.28
N ALA A 55 6.58 5.90 1.47
CA ALA A 55 7.69 5.71 2.40
C ALA A 55 7.82 4.24 2.86
N VAL A 56 6.72 3.60 3.27
CA VAL A 56 6.74 2.20 3.72
C VAL A 56 7.10 1.25 2.58
N ARG A 57 6.65 1.52 1.34
CA ARG A 57 7.08 0.73 0.15
C ARG A 57 8.58 0.82 -0.10
N ARG A 58 9.15 2.02 -0.05
CA ARG A 58 10.61 2.21 -0.22
C ARG A 58 11.38 1.51 0.88
N TRP A 59 10.93 1.67 2.12
CA TRP A 59 11.52 0.98 3.26
C TRP A 59 11.53 -0.54 3.08
N PHE A 60 10.41 -1.12 2.63
CA PHE A 60 10.34 -2.55 2.32
C PHE A 60 11.36 -2.97 1.26
N GLN A 61 11.51 -2.20 0.18
CA GLN A 61 12.46 -2.50 -0.89
C GLN A 61 13.92 -2.45 -0.42
N GLU A 62 14.27 -1.46 0.40
CA GLU A 62 15.60 -1.33 0.99
C GLU A 62 15.88 -2.49 1.94
N THR A 63 14.96 -2.79 2.86
CA THR A 63 15.07 -3.93 3.78
C THR A 63 15.21 -5.25 3.02
N HIS A 64 14.44 -5.45 1.94
CA HIS A 64 14.55 -6.64 1.10
C HIS A 64 15.94 -6.75 0.45
N LYS A 65 16.48 -5.64 -0.06
CA LYS A 65 17.83 -5.59 -0.64
C LYS A 65 18.92 -5.93 0.38
N GLU A 66 18.84 -5.39 1.59
CA GLU A 66 19.83 -5.67 2.64
C GLU A 66 19.68 -7.09 3.22
N ALA A 67 18.45 -7.61 3.31
CA ALA A 67 18.19 -9.00 3.69
C ALA A 67 18.82 -9.99 2.71
N LEU A 68 18.81 -9.67 1.41
CA LEU A 68 19.49 -10.43 0.36
C LEU A 68 21.01 -10.37 0.45
N ARG A 69 21.58 -9.23 0.87
CA ARG A 69 23.02 -9.10 1.18
C ARG A 69 23.46 -9.93 2.37
N GLY A 70 22.52 -10.48 3.13
CA GLY A 70 22.78 -11.41 4.22
C GLY A 70 22.79 -10.79 5.60
N ASP A 71 22.35 -9.52 5.73
CA ASP A 71 22.16 -8.89 7.03
C ASP A 71 21.02 -9.61 7.78
N VAL A 72 21.37 -10.24 8.89
CA VAL A 72 20.47 -11.07 9.67
C VAL A 72 19.38 -10.24 10.37
N LYS A 73 19.69 -9.00 10.74
CA LYS A 73 18.70 -8.07 11.31
C LYS A 73 17.64 -7.72 10.27
N GLN A 74 18.08 -7.46 9.04
CA GLN A 74 17.18 -7.11 7.93
C GLN A 74 16.34 -8.30 7.47
N GLN A 75 16.87 -9.52 7.53
CA GLN A 75 16.09 -10.74 7.30
C GLN A 75 14.96 -10.90 8.31
N ALA A 76 15.22 -10.64 9.60
CA ALA A 76 14.17 -10.69 10.61
C ALA A 76 13.15 -9.57 10.44
N LEU A 77 13.62 -8.34 10.14
CA LEU A 77 12.75 -7.20 9.88
C LEU A 77 11.85 -7.44 8.66
N LEU A 78 12.41 -7.93 7.55
CA LEU A 78 11.66 -8.31 6.34
C LEU A 78 10.58 -9.34 6.66
N GLY A 79 10.93 -10.33 7.48
CA GLY A 79 9.99 -11.33 7.98
C GLY A 79 8.79 -10.71 8.70
N GLN A 80 9.04 -9.77 9.61
CA GLN A 80 7.97 -9.04 10.31
C GLN A 80 7.14 -8.18 9.34
N MET A 81 7.79 -7.49 8.40
CA MET A 81 7.11 -6.67 7.40
C MET A 81 6.16 -7.49 6.52
N LEU A 82 6.55 -8.70 6.12
CA LEU A 82 5.70 -9.62 5.37
C LEU A 82 4.55 -10.19 6.21
N LEU A 83 4.78 -10.46 7.49
CA LEU A 83 3.76 -10.95 8.41
C LEU A 83 2.66 -9.92 8.70
N GLU A 84 3.02 -8.64 8.76
CA GLU A 84 2.08 -7.54 9.03
C GLU A 84 1.55 -6.88 7.75
N GLY A 85 2.26 -7.01 6.62
CA GLY A 85 1.90 -6.35 5.35
C GLY A 85 2.40 -4.90 5.26
N TYR A 86 3.58 -4.60 5.83
CA TYR A 86 4.19 -3.28 5.71
C TYR A 86 4.81 -3.11 4.32
N GLY A 87 4.24 -2.20 3.52
CA GLY A 87 4.80 -1.81 2.22
C GLY A 87 4.65 -2.86 1.12
N CYS A 88 4.02 -3.99 1.42
CA CYS A 88 3.76 -5.12 0.54
C CYS A 88 2.44 -5.79 0.93
N GLU A 89 1.95 -6.69 0.09
CA GLU A 89 0.86 -7.58 0.50
C GLU A 89 1.35 -8.53 1.58
N ARG A 90 0.47 -8.82 2.55
CA ARG A 90 0.78 -9.72 3.65
C ARG A 90 1.04 -11.14 3.10
N ASP A 91 2.26 -11.63 3.31
CA ASP A 91 2.64 -13.00 3.03
C ASP A 91 3.22 -13.66 4.29
N SER A 92 2.37 -14.43 4.95
CA SER A 92 2.76 -15.09 6.20
C SER A 92 3.66 -16.30 5.99
N ALA A 93 3.70 -16.88 4.79
CA ALA A 93 4.58 -18.00 4.47
C ALA A 93 6.00 -17.48 4.23
N ALA A 94 6.15 -16.51 3.33
CA ALA A 94 7.43 -15.86 3.07
C ALA A 94 7.99 -15.19 4.33
N GLY A 95 7.14 -14.53 5.12
CA GLY A 95 7.56 -13.91 6.38
C GLY A 95 8.18 -14.89 7.36
N LYS A 96 7.57 -16.06 7.55
CA LYS A 96 8.13 -17.13 8.41
C LYS A 96 9.46 -17.66 7.88
N GLU A 97 9.57 -17.84 6.56
CA GLU A 97 10.82 -18.31 5.95
C GLU A 97 11.99 -17.36 6.23
N TRP A 98 11.76 -16.05 6.11
CA TRP A 98 12.77 -15.03 6.39
C TRP A 98 13.15 -14.96 7.87
N VAL A 99 12.17 -15.05 8.77
CA VAL A 99 12.43 -15.15 10.23
C VAL A 99 13.23 -16.41 10.55
N ASP A 100 12.88 -17.55 9.97
CA ASP A 100 13.60 -18.81 10.17
C ASP A 100 15.02 -18.76 9.61
N LYS A 101 15.22 -18.10 8.47
CA LYS A 101 16.55 -17.85 7.90
C LYS A 101 17.41 -17.01 8.84
N ALA A 102 16.83 -15.96 9.43
CA ALA A 102 17.52 -15.15 10.43
C ALA A 102 17.86 -15.96 11.68
N ARG A 103 16.90 -16.74 12.19
CA ARG A 103 17.05 -17.61 13.37
C ARG A 103 18.15 -18.65 13.19
N ARG A 104 18.24 -19.28 12.01
CA ARG A 104 19.32 -20.24 11.68
C ARG A 104 20.72 -19.62 11.73
N ARG A 105 20.84 -18.31 11.49
CA ARG A 105 22.10 -17.56 11.62
C ARG A 105 22.38 -17.07 13.03
N GLY A 106 21.64 -17.55 14.03
CA GLY A 106 21.83 -17.21 15.43
C GLY A 106 21.11 -15.93 15.86
N TYR A 107 20.31 -15.31 14.97
CA TYR A 107 19.50 -14.15 15.35
C TYR A 107 18.32 -14.61 16.21
N ARG A 108 18.47 -14.43 17.52
CA ARG A 108 17.33 -14.39 18.43
C ARG A 108 16.81 -12.97 18.40
N MET A 109 15.53 -12.80 18.12
CA MET A 109 14.80 -11.60 18.50
C MET A 109 14.86 -11.51 20.04
N ALA A 110 15.94 -10.94 20.56
CA ALA A 110 15.96 -10.40 21.90
C ALA A 110 15.05 -9.17 21.87
N GLY A 111 14.18 -9.04 22.87
CA GLY A 111 13.18 -7.99 22.94
C GLY A 111 13.75 -6.59 22.66
N VAL A 112 12.88 -5.75 22.10
CA VAL A 112 13.14 -4.37 21.71
C VAL A 112 13.82 -3.60 22.87
N TYR A 113 14.95 -2.92 22.61
CA TYR A 113 15.68 -2.00 23.52
C TYR A 113 16.56 -2.58 24.67
N CYS A 114 17.62 -3.33 24.37
CA CYS A 114 18.79 -3.40 25.26
C CYS A 114 20.02 -3.31 24.35
N GLU A 115 20.82 -2.26 24.28
CA GLU A 115 21.06 -1.11 25.15
C GLU A 115 21.47 0.07 24.25
N LEU A 116 21.23 1.31 24.71
CA LEU A 116 22.03 2.47 24.31
C LEU A 116 23.42 2.35 24.95
#